data_AF-A0A9N9H6C1-F1
#
_entry.id   AF-A0A9N9H6C1-F1
#
_cell.length_a   1.000
_cell.length_b   1.000
_cell.length_c   1.000
_cell.angle_alpha   90.00
_cell.angle_beta   90.00
_cell.angle_gamma   90.00
#
_symmetry.space_group_name_H-M   'P 1'
#
loop_
_entity.id
_entity.type
_entity.pdbx_description
1 polymer ?
#
loop_
_entity_poly.entity_id
_entity_poly.type
_entity_poly.pdbx_seq_one_letter_code
_entity_poly.pdbx_strand_id
1 'polypeptide(L)'
;MSKNLKTVPDNVIEYQNKEYWEERYSKLESHETFDWFNKTYKELKPLFDIYLPDKNVSILMLGCGNSTLSEDMYDVGYHHITNVDFSETVIENMRFRCKDRTEMSWIVMDVRDLTFQDETFDAVIDKGDVWNPKPEIVENVKKVVDEVVR
;
A
#
# COMPACT_ATOMS: atom_id res chain seq x y z
N MET A 1 12.93 -5.33 -25.59
CA MET A 1 12.70 -3.88 -25.40
C MET A 1 12.49 -3.65 -23.92
N SER A 2 13.40 -2.91 -23.27
CA SER A 2 13.26 -2.58 -21.85
C SER A 2 12.10 -1.60 -21.71
N LYS A 3 10.97 -2.07 -21.17
CA LYS A 3 9.90 -1.17 -20.71
C LYS A 3 10.45 -0.50 -19.45
N ASN A 4 10.69 0.80 -19.55
CA ASN A 4 11.12 1.64 -18.45
C ASN A 4 10.13 1.47 -17.29
N LEU A 5 10.54 0.91 -16.15
CA LEU A 5 9.65 0.56 -15.01
C LEU A 5 8.92 1.78 -14.40
N LYS A 6 9.24 2.99 -14.86
CA LYS A 6 8.54 4.24 -14.59
C LYS A 6 7.24 4.44 -15.41
N THR A 7 6.97 3.61 -16.41
CA THR A 7 5.71 3.71 -17.19
C THR A 7 4.58 3.04 -16.42
N VAL A 8 3.62 3.86 -16.00
CA VAL A 8 2.31 3.43 -15.50
C VAL A 8 1.41 2.99 -16.66
N PRO A 9 0.40 2.14 -16.43
CA PRO A 9 -0.63 1.84 -17.41
C PRO A 9 -1.34 3.09 -17.91
N ASP A 10 -1.70 3.10 -19.19
CA ASP A 10 -2.55 4.17 -19.75
C ASP A 10 -4.01 4.05 -19.25
N ASN A 11 -4.42 2.86 -18.80
CA ASN A 11 -5.76 2.59 -18.29
C ASN A 11 -5.72 2.14 -16.82
N VAL A 12 -6.42 2.90 -15.97
CA VAL A 12 -6.60 2.66 -14.53
C VAL A 12 -7.20 1.29 -14.18
N ILE A 13 -7.89 0.63 -15.11
CA ILE A 13 -8.42 -0.73 -14.92
C ILE A 13 -7.29 -1.75 -14.83
N GLU A 14 -6.16 -1.51 -15.51
CA GLU A 14 -5.02 -2.45 -15.49
C GLU A 14 -4.42 -2.61 -14.10
N TYR A 15 -4.54 -1.62 -13.22
CA TYR A 15 -4.07 -1.78 -11.85
C TYR A 15 -4.92 -2.75 -11.01
N GLN A 16 -6.11 -3.12 -11.47
CA GLN A 16 -6.93 -4.16 -10.82
C GLN A 16 -6.53 -5.56 -11.26
N ASN A 17 -5.67 -5.67 -12.28
CA ASN A 17 -5.19 -6.93 -12.81
C ASN A 17 -3.95 -7.39 -12.02
N LYS A 18 -4.01 -8.58 -11.42
CA LYS A 18 -2.91 -9.15 -10.64
C LYS A 18 -1.69 -9.42 -11.52
N GLU A 19 -1.88 -9.92 -12.74
CA GLU A 19 -0.79 -10.24 -13.67
C GLU A 19 0.06 -9.01 -14.03
N TYR A 20 -0.54 -7.82 -14.12
CA TYR A 20 0.19 -6.56 -14.30
C TYR A 20 1.21 -6.34 -13.17
N TRP A 21 0.80 -6.56 -11.93
CA TRP A 21 1.65 -6.38 -10.76
C TRP A 21 2.70 -7.48 -10.64
N GLU A 22 2.36 -8.73 -10.93
CA GLU A 22 3.34 -9.82 -11.01
C GLU A 22 4.44 -9.51 -12.05
N GLU A 23 4.06 -9.06 -13.25
CA GLU A 23 5.03 -8.68 -14.29
C GLU A 23 5.88 -7.47 -13.86
N ARG A 24 5.29 -6.50 -13.16
CA ARG A 24 6.01 -5.33 -12.67
C ARG A 24 7.03 -5.72 -11.59
N TYR A 25 6.61 -6.47 -10.58
CA TYR A 25 7.46 -6.83 -9.44
C TYR A 25 8.54 -7.86 -9.78
N SER A 26 8.30 -8.74 -10.75
CA SER A 26 9.31 -9.71 -11.21
C SER A 26 10.50 -9.08 -11.93
N LYS A 27 10.38 -7.81 -12.34
CA LYS A 27 11.43 -7.06 -13.06
C LYS A 27 12.20 -6.10 -12.16
N LEU A 28 11.77 -5.92 -10.92
CA LEU A 28 12.42 -5.03 -9.97
C LEU A 28 13.53 -5.77 -9.23
N GLU A 29 14.69 -5.15 -9.15
CA GLU A 29 15.75 -5.61 -8.26
C GLU A 29 15.35 -5.39 -6.80
N SER A 30 15.89 -6.19 -5.88
CA SER A 30 15.49 -6.16 -4.46
C SER A 30 15.68 -4.80 -3.76
N HIS A 31 16.62 -3.98 -4.25
CA HIS A 31 16.91 -2.64 -3.75
C HIS A 31 16.03 -1.55 -4.37
N GLU A 32 15.27 -1.86 -5.43
CA GLU A 32 14.35 -0.92 -6.04
C GLU A 32 13.05 -0.83 -5.23
N THR A 33 12.71 0.38 -4.82
CA THR A 33 11.50 0.69 -4.07
C THR A 33 10.61 1.61 -4.89
N PHE A 34 9.30 1.51 -4.68
CA PHE A 34 8.34 2.40 -5.32
C PHE A 34 7.31 2.87 -4.31
N ASP A 35 7.16 4.20 -4.22
CA ASP A 35 6.19 4.85 -3.36
C ASP A 35 5.17 5.61 -4.20
N TRP A 36 3.92 5.16 -4.12
CA TRP A 36 2.80 5.95 -4.63
C TRP A 36 2.76 7.32 -3.94
N PHE A 37 2.47 8.36 -4.72
CA PHE A 37 2.42 9.76 -4.30
C PHE A 37 3.73 10.37 -3.80
N ASN A 38 4.84 9.63 -3.90
CA ASN A 38 6.15 10.06 -3.43
C ASN A 38 6.09 10.53 -1.95
N LYS A 39 5.31 9.83 -1.12
CA LYS A 39 5.12 10.10 0.31
C LYS A 39 5.87 9.08 1.16
N THR A 40 6.96 9.55 1.77
CA THR A 40 7.80 8.77 2.67
C THR A 40 7.26 8.77 4.10
N TYR A 41 7.77 7.87 4.96
CA TYR A 41 7.45 7.90 6.39
C TYR A 41 7.69 9.29 7.00
N LYS A 42 8.78 9.97 6.62
CA LYS A 42 9.11 11.32 7.14
C LYS A 42 8.00 12.33 6.90
N GLU A 43 7.32 12.26 5.76
CA GLU A 43 6.23 13.18 5.42
C GLU A 43 4.92 12.82 6.13
N LEU A 44 4.71 11.53 6.40
CA LEU A 44 3.51 11.04 7.09
C LEU A 44 3.66 11.01 8.61
N LYS A 45 4.89 11.10 9.12
CA LYS A 45 5.21 11.05 10.54
C LYS A 45 4.37 12.01 11.39
N PRO A 46 4.12 13.28 11.00
CA PRO A 46 3.26 14.17 11.79
C PRO A 46 1.84 13.62 11.98
N LEU A 47 1.30 12.89 10.99
CA LEU A 47 -0.01 12.23 11.11
C LEU A 47 0.07 11.02 12.04
N PHE A 48 1.11 10.20 11.90
CA PHE A 48 1.32 9.04 12.79
C PHE A 48 1.56 9.44 14.24
N ASP A 49 2.25 10.55 14.50
CA ASP A 49 2.44 11.05 15.86
C ASP A 49 1.12 11.49 16.52
N ILE A 50 0.14 11.94 15.73
CA ILE A 50 -1.18 12.36 16.21
C ILE A 50 -2.11 11.15 16.39
N TYR A 51 -2.17 10.28 15.37
CA TYR A 51 -3.19 9.23 15.29
C TYR A 51 -2.71 7.85 15.73
N LEU A 52 -1.39 7.61 15.74
CA LEU A 52 -0.76 6.35 16.18
C LEU A 52 0.34 6.65 17.22
N PRO A 53 0.04 7.37 18.32
CA PRO A 53 1.04 7.75 19.31
C PRO A 53 1.62 6.55 20.07
N ASP A 54 0.81 5.51 20.28
CA ASP A 54 1.28 4.24 20.83
C ASP A 54 1.91 3.38 19.72
N LYS A 55 3.12 2.89 19.98
CA LYS A 55 3.89 2.07 19.02
C LYS A 55 3.58 0.58 19.14
N ASN A 56 2.89 0.16 20.20
CA ASN A 56 2.50 -1.23 20.43
C ASN A 56 1.15 -1.60 19.76
N VAL A 57 0.56 -0.69 19.00
CA VAL A 57 -0.68 -0.94 18.25
C VAL A 57 -0.44 -1.96 17.13
N SER A 58 -1.46 -2.77 16.88
CA SER A 58 -1.52 -3.70 15.75
C SER A 58 -1.97 -2.97 14.48
N ILE A 59 -1.20 -3.12 13.41
CA ILE A 59 -1.33 -2.33 12.19
C ILE A 59 -1.50 -3.23 10.97
N LEU A 60 -2.49 -2.95 10.12
CA LEU A 60 -2.68 -3.60 8.81
C LEU A 60 -2.34 -2.64 7.65
N MET A 61 -1.35 -2.99 6.82
CA MET A 61 -1.01 -2.29 5.57
C MET A 61 -1.75 -2.92 4.41
N LEU A 62 -2.67 -2.17 3.81
CA LEU A 62 -3.41 -2.58 2.62
C LEU A 62 -2.60 -2.25 1.35
N GLY A 63 -2.51 -3.20 0.42
CA GLY A 63 -1.81 -3.00 -0.86
C GLY A 63 -0.37 -2.52 -0.66
N CYS A 64 0.40 -3.23 0.16
CA CYS A 64 1.68 -2.72 0.66
C CYS A 64 2.72 -2.47 -0.44
N GLY A 65 2.62 -3.19 -1.56
CA GLY A 65 3.60 -3.15 -2.65
C GLY A 65 5.04 -3.33 -2.15
N ASN A 66 5.98 -2.66 -2.80
CA ASN A 66 7.39 -2.62 -2.41
C ASN A 66 7.82 -1.27 -1.77
N SER A 67 6.87 -0.53 -1.21
CA SER A 67 7.06 0.74 -0.49
C SER A 67 7.90 0.53 0.78
N THR A 68 8.74 1.51 1.17
CA THR A 68 9.53 1.42 2.41
C THR A 68 8.75 1.81 3.65
N LEU A 69 7.50 2.31 3.51
CA LEU A 69 6.74 2.87 4.64
C LEU A 69 6.70 1.96 5.87
N SER A 70 6.36 0.68 5.70
CA SER A 70 6.23 -0.24 6.84
C SER A 70 7.58 -0.64 7.43
N GLU A 71 8.65 -0.63 6.63
CA GLU A 71 10.03 -0.80 7.11
C GLU A 71 10.46 0.39 7.96
N ASP A 72 10.22 1.61 7.46
CA ASP A 72 10.55 2.85 8.16
C ASP A 72 9.75 2.98 9.47
N MET A 73 8.48 2.53 9.47
CA MET A 73 7.65 2.46 10.68
C MET A 73 8.19 1.43 11.68
N TYR A 74 8.64 0.27 11.20
CA TYR A 74 9.25 -0.74 12.04
C TYR A 74 10.52 -0.22 12.73
N ASP A 75 11.40 0.43 11.96
CA ASP A 75 12.70 0.92 12.43
C ASP A 75 12.57 2.05 13.47
N VAL A 76 11.38 2.66 13.62
CA VAL A 76 11.07 3.65 14.67
C VAL A 76 10.19 3.11 15.80
N GLY A 77 9.89 1.81 15.82
CA GLY A 77 9.29 1.11 16.96
C GLY A 77 7.92 0.48 16.75
N TYR A 78 7.29 0.61 15.57
CA TYR A 78 6.03 -0.08 15.28
C TYR A 78 6.30 -1.52 14.88
N HIS A 79 6.29 -2.46 15.83
CA HIS A 79 6.71 -3.83 15.53
C HIS A 79 5.58 -4.75 15.07
N HIS A 80 4.32 -4.45 15.41
CA HIS A 80 3.16 -5.29 15.10
C HIS A 80 2.49 -4.89 13.78
N ILE A 81 3.21 -5.06 12.66
CA ILE A 81 2.75 -4.68 11.32
C ILE A 81 2.46 -5.93 10.47
N THR A 82 1.22 -6.06 10.01
CA THR A 82 0.81 -7.04 8.99
C THR A 82 0.67 -6.34 7.65
N ASN A 83 1.37 -6.84 6.64
CA ASN A 83 1.39 -6.29 5.29
C ASN A 83 0.66 -7.25 4.35
N VAL A 84 -0.32 -6.73 3.60
CA VAL A 84 -1.05 -7.50 2.60
C VAL A 84 -0.92 -6.88 1.21
N ASP A 85 -0.81 -7.75 0.23
CA ASP A 85 -0.86 -7.41 -1.19
C ASP A 85 -1.39 -8.65 -1.95
N PHE A 86 -2.18 -8.44 -3.00
CA PHE A 86 -2.68 -9.54 -3.82
C PHE A 86 -1.60 -10.19 -4.69
N SER A 87 -0.43 -9.55 -4.84
CA SER A 87 0.69 -10.05 -5.63
C SER A 87 1.59 -10.96 -4.80
N GLU A 88 1.79 -12.17 -5.28
CA GLU A 88 2.69 -13.16 -4.68
C GLU A 88 4.14 -12.71 -4.80
N THR A 89 4.55 -12.23 -5.98
CA THR A 89 5.93 -11.79 -6.22
C THR A 89 6.35 -10.70 -5.25
N VAL A 90 5.51 -9.68 -5.00
CA VAL A 90 5.91 -8.60 -4.08
C VAL A 90 5.99 -9.08 -2.65
N ILE A 91 5.07 -9.92 -2.21
CA ILE A 91 5.09 -10.47 -0.85
C ILE A 91 6.33 -11.33 -0.62
N GLU A 92 6.74 -12.14 -1.60
CA GLU A 92 7.99 -12.91 -1.52
C GLU A 92 9.23 -12.02 -1.49
N ASN A 93 9.29 -11.01 -2.37
CA ASN A 93 10.37 -10.03 -2.39
C ASN A 93 10.51 -9.31 -1.05
N MET A 94 9.38 -8.88 -0.47
CA MET A 94 9.36 -8.17 0.80
C MET A 94 9.72 -9.06 1.99
N ARG A 95 9.29 -10.34 2.01
CA ARG A 95 9.75 -11.31 3.02
C ARG A 95 11.27 -11.47 2.99
N PHE A 96 11.86 -11.56 1.80
CA PHE A 96 13.31 -11.65 1.67
C PHE A 96 14.02 -10.37 2.12
N ARG A 97 13.53 -9.20 1.67
CA ARG A 97 14.09 -7.88 2.01
C ARG A 97 14.01 -7.58 3.51
N CYS A 98 12.91 -7.96 4.15
CA CYS A 98 12.59 -7.65 5.53
C CYS A 98 12.81 -8.83 6.49
N LYS A 99 13.63 -9.83 6.10
CA LYS A 99 13.88 -11.05 6.89
C LYS A 99 14.36 -10.79 8.32
N ASP A 100 15.02 -9.66 8.56
CA ASP A 100 15.56 -9.27 9.86
C ASP A 100 14.54 -8.50 10.73
N ARG A 101 13.40 -8.11 10.16
CA ARG A 101 12.27 -7.45 10.85
C ARG A 101 11.22 -8.49 11.24
N THR A 102 11.61 -9.38 12.15
CA THR A 102 10.93 -10.68 12.37
C THR A 102 9.51 -10.59 12.91
N GLU A 103 9.09 -9.44 13.45
CA GLU A 103 7.71 -9.25 13.95
C GLU A 103 6.75 -8.77 12.86
N MET A 104 7.26 -8.39 11.68
CA MET A 104 6.41 -8.07 10.54
C MET A 104 5.86 -9.32 9.88
N SER A 105 4.57 -9.29 9.55
CA SER A 105 3.91 -10.31 8.74
C SER A 105 3.73 -9.83 7.30
N TRP A 106 3.88 -10.74 6.34
CA TRP A 106 3.72 -10.48 4.91
C TRP A 106 2.83 -11.57 4.33
N ILE A 107 1.63 -11.22 3.86
CA ILE A 107 0.57 -12.17 3.52
C ILE A 107 0.01 -11.82 2.15
N VAL A 108 -0.09 -12.83 1.27
CA VAL A 108 -0.78 -12.68 -0.01
C VAL A 108 -2.29 -12.66 0.28
N MET A 109 -2.94 -11.54 0.03
CA MET A 109 -4.38 -11.40 0.29
C MET A 109 -4.98 -10.30 -0.58
N ASP A 110 -6.20 -10.53 -1.08
CA ASP A 110 -7.00 -9.52 -1.73
C ASP A 110 -7.69 -8.66 -0.66
N VAL A 111 -7.48 -7.35 -0.69
CA VAL A 111 -8.06 -6.42 0.29
C VAL A 111 -9.59 -6.34 0.22
N ARG A 112 -10.20 -6.86 -0.85
CA ARG A 112 -11.65 -6.99 -1.02
C ARG A 112 -12.23 -8.22 -0.33
N ASP A 113 -11.38 -9.15 0.11
CA ASP A 113 -11.74 -10.42 0.76
C ASP A 113 -10.76 -10.73 1.90
N LEU A 114 -10.73 -9.84 2.90
CA LEU A 114 -9.88 -10.01 4.08
C LEU A 114 -10.42 -11.16 4.96
N THR A 115 -9.54 -12.11 5.29
CA THR A 115 -9.89 -13.31 6.08
C THR A 115 -9.46 -13.22 7.55
N PHE A 116 -9.16 -12.01 8.02
CA PHE A 116 -8.88 -11.74 9.44
C PHE A 116 -10.18 -11.74 10.24
N GLN A 117 -10.06 -11.94 11.56
CA GLN A 117 -11.21 -11.77 12.45
C GLN A 117 -11.56 -10.29 12.57
N ASP A 118 -12.84 -10.01 12.84
CA ASP A 118 -13.28 -8.65 13.16
C ASP A 118 -12.48 -8.12 14.36
N GLU A 119 -12.22 -6.81 14.37
CA GLU A 119 -11.52 -6.12 15.47
C GLU A 119 -10.09 -6.64 15.76
N THR A 120 -9.43 -7.26 14.77
CA THR A 120 -8.03 -7.76 14.91
C THR A 120 -7.00 -6.64 14.97
N PHE A 121 -7.24 -5.52 14.29
CA PHE A 121 -6.26 -4.44 14.13
C PHE A 121 -6.73 -3.14 14.77
N ASP A 122 -5.83 -2.48 15.49
CA ASP A 122 -6.06 -1.16 16.06
C ASP A 122 -6.05 -0.06 14.99
N ALA A 123 -5.28 -0.27 13.91
CA ALA A 123 -5.16 0.67 12.81
C ALA A 123 -5.01 -0.01 11.46
N VAL A 124 -5.55 0.65 10.43
CA VAL A 124 -5.43 0.25 9.02
C VAL A 124 -4.87 1.44 8.23
N ILE A 125 -3.83 1.22 7.43
CA ILE A 125 -3.26 2.25 6.55
C ILE A 125 -3.34 1.77 5.11
N ASP A 126 -3.91 2.61 4.27
CA ASP A 126 -3.89 2.52 2.82
C ASP A 126 -3.10 3.72 2.28
N LYS A 127 -2.03 3.43 1.54
CA LYS A 127 -1.18 4.42 0.86
C LYS A 127 -1.10 4.13 -0.64
N GLY A 128 -2.26 4.00 -1.27
CA GLY A 128 -2.39 4.00 -2.72
C GLY A 128 -2.91 2.70 -3.31
N ASP A 129 -3.94 2.12 -2.70
CA ASP A 129 -4.82 1.25 -3.44
C ASP A 129 -5.57 2.04 -4.53
N VAL A 130 -5.93 1.36 -5.61
CA VAL A 130 -6.44 1.96 -6.84
C VAL A 130 -7.88 2.41 -6.60
N TRP A 131 -8.04 3.63 -6.08
CA TRP A 131 -9.33 4.30 -6.08
C TRP A 131 -9.69 4.71 -7.51
N ASN A 132 -10.40 3.82 -8.22
CA ASN A 132 -10.93 4.07 -9.56
C ASN A 132 -12.46 3.97 -9.56
N PRO A 133 -13.17 4.96 -8.98
CA PRO A 133 -14.62 5.01 -9.06
C PRO A 133 -15.06 5.12 -10.53
N LYS A 134 -16.25 4.60 -10.84
CA LYS A 134 -16.84 4.77 -12.18
C LYS A 134 -16.86 6.26 -12.56
N PRO A 135 -16.65 6.63 -13.83
CA PRO A 135 -16.67 8.03 -14.28
C PRO A 135 -17.91 8.80 -13.82
N GLU A 136 -19.06 8.13 -13.77
CA GLU A 136 -20.32 8.67 -13.25
C GLU A 136 -20.24 9.12 -11.78
N ILE A 137 -19.56 8.36 -10.93
CA ILE A 137 -19.37 8.72 -9.51
C ILE A 137 -18.48 9.95 -9.40
N VAL A 138 -17.40 10.01 -10.20
CA VAL A 138 -16.52 11.19 -10.25
C VAL A 138 -17.29 12.42 -10.71
N GLU A 139 -18.10 12.29 -11.76
CA GLU A 139 -18.93 13.38 -12.29
C GLU A 139 -19.95 13.87 -11.26
N ASN A 140 -20.60 12.96 -10.53
CA ASN A 140 -21.57 13.32 -9.51
C ASN A 140 -20.92 14.04 -8.32
N VAL A 141 -19.76 13.56 -7.84
CA VAL A 141 -19.01 14.24 -6.77
C VAL A 141 -18.55 15.63 -7.22
N LYS A 142 -18.05 15.75 -8.46
CA LYS A 142 -17.66 17.04 -9.03
C LYS A 142 -18.82 18.03 -9.05
N LYS A 143 -20.02 17.61 -9.48
CA LYS A 143 -21.23 18.46 -9.49
C LYS A 143 -21.58 18.98 -8.10
N VAL A 144 -21.47 18.14 -7.07
CA VAL A 144 -21.72 18.55 -5.68
C VAL A 144 -20.70 19.60 -5.23
N VAL A 145 -19.41 19.39 -5.52
CA VAL A 145 -18.35 20.36 -5.19
C VAL A 145 -18.56 21.68 -5.92
N ASP A 146 -18.90 21.65 -7.21
CA ASP A 146 -19.15 22.84 -8.02
C ASP A 146 -20.33 23.68 -7.46
N GLU A 147 -21.40 23.05 -6.94
CA GLU A 147 -22.52 23.78 -6.30
C GLU A 147 -22.15 24.40 -4.95
N VAL A 148 -21.21 23.81 -4.21
CA VAL A 148 -20.74 24.35 -2.92
C VAL A 148 -19.79 25.54 -3.11
N VAL A 149 -19.06 25.58 -4.24
CA VAL A 149 -18.05 26.61 -4.54
C VAL A 149 -18.64 27.82 -5.31
N ARG A 150 -19.88 27.70 -5.78
CA ARG A 150 -20.64 28.77 -6.44
C ARG A 150 -21.03 29.90 -5.47
#